data_AF-A0AAN4JHK8-F1
#
_entry.id   AF-A0AAN4JHK8-F1
#
_cell.length_a   1.000
_cell.length_b   1.000
_cell.length_c   1.000
_cell.angle_alpha   90.00
_cell.angle_beta   90.00
_cell.angle_gamma   90.00
#
_symmetry.space_group_name_H-M   'P 1'
#
loop_
_entity.id
_entity.type
_entity.pdbx_description
1 polymer ?
#
loop_
_entity_poly.entity_id
_entity_poly.type
_entity_poly.pdbx_seq_one_letter_code
_entity_poly.pdbx_strand_id
1 'polypeptide(L)'
;MSSELLVVFKDSLMGSPSGLQYKITVNDIEIDNNNVSEHNNSLIYHFTTKGDIITISSSSLQKTIPTASEYEIKIFILDKESEKEIGSTILPDGKKVTMVVVSPWTKVPINVNESGDNFPGDFFDVEYEERISSKISFGEKSTVIKSTKIVIRDIPRKIILTALKYRGSTKWAGTKEKDSYHPILKKTYHFGSNTNKCSAFVNDVLLEAGLTVPWIETGYAHYTPQWLYQELRPPLAEEWADPTKLAEQWKYSTTPQPGDVGAYIKKEKGATGHAGIIISSGVTISANSEVIIVNDAGFRNKNGTAITTKFHSENDFNSFRRYRLQDEKKIE
;
A
#
# COMPACT_ATOMS: atom_id res chain seq x y z
N MET A 1 15.25 -17.17 -26.14
CA MET A 1 14.44 -16.12 -25.50
C MET A 1 15.37 -15.13 -24.80
N SER A 2 14.96 -13.86 -24.73
CA SER A 2 15.59 -12.82 -23.93
C SER A 2 14.51 -12.20 -23.05
N SER A 3 14.63 -12.32 -21.73
CA SER A 3 13.61 -11.83 -20.78
C SER A 3 14.28 -11.25 -19.54
N GLU A 4 13.55 -10.38 -18.85
CA GLU A 4 14.11 -9.64 -17.71
C GLU A 4 13.21 -9.78 -16.49
N LEU A 5 13.84 -10.00 -15.34
CA LEU A 5 13.22 -9.89 -14.03
C LEU A 5 13.87 -8.72 -13.29
N LEU A 6 13.08 -7.73 -12.91
CA LEU A 6 13.45 -6.69 -11.96
C LEU A 6 12.83 -7.02 -10.60
N VAL A 7 13.65 -7.23 -9.57
CA VAL A 7 13.20 -7.41 -8.20
C VAL A 7 13.52 -6.16 -7.40
N VAL A 8 12.53 -5.54 -6.77
CA VAL A 8 12.71 -4.34 -5.94
C VAL A 8 12.35 -4.67 -4.50
N PHE A 9 13.32 -4.59 -3.59
CA PHE A 9 13.13 -4.83 -2.17
C PHE A 9 12.79 -3.54 -1.43
N LYS A 10 11.72 -3.58 -0.64
CA LYS A 10 11.20 -2.47 0.16
C LYS A 10 10.88 -2.91 1.58
N ASP A 11 11.13 -2.03 2.56
CA ASP A 11 10.59 -2.19 3.91
C ASP A 11 9.10 -1.80 3.95
N SER A 12 8.47 -1.93 5.12
CA SER A 12 7.08 -1.54 5.37
C SER A 12 6.75 -0.09 4.99
N LEU A 13 7.73 0.81 5.05
CA LEU A 13 7.61 2.24 4.75
C LEU A 13 8.05 2.59 3.31
N MET A 14 8.22 1.59 2.43
CA MET A 14 8.78 1.75 1.09
C MET A 14 10.22 2.30 1.05
N GLY A 15 10.93 2.22 2.18
CA GLY A 15 12.36 2.45 2.32
C GLY A 15 13.19 1.23 1.91
N SER A 16 14.50 1.28 2.15
CA SER A 16 15.43 0.21 1.81
C SER A 16 15.53 -0.81 2.94
N PRO A 17 15.18 -2.10 2.75
CA PRO A 17 15.25 -3.11 3.80
C PRO A 17 16.68 -3.68 3.90
N SER A 18 17.66 -2.82 4.17
CA SER A 18 19.07 -3.20 4.28
C SER A 18 19.26 -4.27 5.38
N GLY A 19 20.05 -5.30 5.09
CA GLY A 19 20.29 -6.46 5.96
C GLY A 19 19.30 -7.62 5.80
N LEU A 20 18.26 -7.48 4.96
CA LEU A 20 17.32 -8.56 4.67
C LEU A 20 17.97 -9.65 3.82
N GLN A 21 17.96 -10.90 4.30
CA GLN A 21 18.42 -12.03 3.50
C GLN A 21 17.29 -12.56 2.61
N TYR A 22 17.59 -12.83 1.35
CA TYR A 22 16.64 -13.35 0.37
C TYR A 22 17.22 -14.51 -0.42
N LYS A 23 16.31 -15.32 -0.99
CA LYS A 23 16.62 -16.36 -1.96
C LYS A 23 15.65 -16.25 -3.15
N ILE A 24 16.15 -16.41 -4.36
CA ILE A 24 15.33 -16.48 -5.58
C ILE A 24 15.53 -17.84 -6.21
N THR A 25 14.44 -18.48 -6.61
CA THR A 25 14.47 -19.74 -7.36
C THR A 25 13.77 -19.59 -8.70
N VAL A 26 14.19 -20.38 -9.67
CA VAL A 26 13.49 -20.56 -10.95
C VAL A 26 13.24 -22.05 -11.14
N ASN A 27 11.98 -22.46 -11.25
CA ASN A 27 11.57 -23.87 -11.27
C ASN A 27 12.24 -24.66 -10.13
N ASP A 28 12.16 -24.10 -8.92
CA ASP A 28 12.76 -24.61 -7.68
C ASP A 28 14.30 -24.74 -7.68
N ILE A 29 14.99 -24.26 -8.73
CA ILE A 29 16.45 -24.14 -8.75
C ILE A 29 16.86 -22.79 -8.18
N GLU A 30 17.63 -22.76 -7.10
CA GLU A 30 18.17 -21.52 -6.54
C GLU A 30 19.01 -20.78 -7.58
N ILE A 31 18.71 -19.51 -7.83
CA ILE A 31 19.48 -18.65 -8.75
C ILE A 31 20.25 -17.54 -8.04
N ASP A 32 19.77 -17.07 -6.89
CA ASP A 32 20.45 -16.06 -6.07
C ASP A 32 20.10 -16.25 -4.59
N ASN A 33 21.05 -15.93 -3.72
CA ASN A 33 20.92 -16.02 -2.27
C ASN A 33 21.88 -15.01 -1.63
N ASN A 34 21.34 -13.88 -1.17
CA ASN A 34 22.18 -12.77 -0.72
C ASN A 34 21.42 -11.86 0.26
N ASN A 35 22.10 -10.81 0.72
CA ASN A 35 21.51 -9.75 1.52
C ASN A 35 21.19 -8.52 0.69
N VAL A 36 20.05 -7.91 0.99
CA VAL A 36 19.72 -6.56 0.56
C VAL A 36 20.61 -5.58 1.33
N SER A 37 21.05 -4.54 0.66
CA SER A 37 21.85 -3.43 1.11
C SER A 37 21.20 -2.15 0.60
N GLU A 38 21.66 -1.01 1.09
CA GLU A 38 21.15 0.30 0.64
C GLU A 38 21.37 0.55 -0.87
N HIS A 39 22.34 -0.13 -1.48
CA HIS A 39 22.74 0.09 -2.87
C HIS A 39 22.24 -0.99 -3.84
N ASN A 40 21.67 -2.10 -3.36
CA ASN A 40 21.16 -3.20 -4.18
C ASN A 40 19.69 -3.54 -3.86
N ASN A 41 18.91 -2.55 -3.41
CA ASN A 41 17.46 -2.69 -3.17
C ASN A 41 16.64 -2.84 -4.47
N SER A 42 17.29 -2.85 -5.63
CA SER A 42 16.72 -3.17 -6.94
C SER A 42 17.72 -4.06 -7.69
N LEU A 43 17.30 -5.25 -8.09
CA LEU A 43 18.12 -6.27 -8.75
C LEU A 43 17.53 -6.61 -10.12
N ILE A 44 18.38 -6.69 -11.13
CA ILE A 44 17.98 -7.03 -12.49
C ILE A 44 18.63 -8.35 -12.88
N TYR A 45 17.83 -9.29 -13.33
CA TYR A 45 18.25 -10.59 -13.86
C TYR A 45 17.85 -10.68 -15.32
N HIS A 46 18.82 -11.04 -16.17
CA HIS A 46 18.62 -11.26 -17.59
C HIS A 46 18.62 -12.75 -17.89
N PHE A 47 17.59 -13.22 -18.57
CA PHE A 47 17.39 -14.61 -18.98
C PHE A 47 17.68 -14.73 -20.47
N THR A 48 18.72 -15.49 -20.83
CA THR A 48 19.13 -15.72 -22.22
C THR A 48 19.14 -17.20 -22.53
N THR A 49 18.33 -17.63 -23.49
CA THR A 49 18.29 -19.03 -23.95
C THR A 49 19.29 -19.28 -25.08
N LYS A 50 20.05 -20.37 -25.00
CA LYS A 50 20.90 -20.86 -26.07
C LYS A 50 20.86 -22.40 -26.11
N GLY A 51 20.21 -22.94 -27.14
CA GLY A 51 19.92 -24.39 -27.20
C GLY A 51 19.04 -24.81 -26.03
N ASP A 52 19.42 -25.90 -25.37
CA ASP A 52 18.64 -26.50 -24.28
C ASP A 52 18.92 -25.87 -22.90
N ILE A 53 19.68 -24.77 -22.85
CA ILE A 53 20.11 -24.11 -21.63
C ILE A 53 19.64 -22.66 -21.59
N ILE A 54 19.22 -22.21 -20.41
CA ILE A 54 19.05 -20.80 -20.07
C ILE A 54 20.21 -20.34 -19.21
N THR A 55 20.79 -19.20 -19.58
CA THR A 55 21.72 -18.43 -18.77
C THR A 55 20.97 -17.30 -18.08
N ILE A 56 21.11 -17.22 -16.77
CA ILE A 56 20.56 -16.17 -15.92
C ILE A 56 21.74 -15.35 -15.42
N SER A 57 21.76 -14.04 -15.72
CA SER A 57 22.85 -13.16 -15.34
C SER A 57 22.37 -11.90 -14.62
N SER A 58 23.07 -11.50 -13.56
CA SER A 58 22.98 -10.20 -12.90
C SER A 58 24.38 -9.58 -12.78
N SER A 59 24.49 -8.37 -12.23
CA SER A 59 25.74 -7.60 -12.11
C SER A 59 26.91 -8.36 -11.46
N SER A 60 26.64 -9.38 -10.62
CA SER A 60 27.67 -10.22 -10.00
C SER A 60 27.33 -11.71 -10.01
N LEU A 61 26.37 -12.15 -10.82
CA LEU A 61 25.88 -13.53 -10.82
C LEU A 61 25.73 -14.05 -12.26
N GLN A 62 26.12 -15.29 -12.49
CA GLN A 62 25.78 -16.04 -13.68
C GLN A 62 25.45 -17.48 -13.30
N LYS A 63 24.26 -17.97 -13.70
CA LYS A 63 23.79 -19.33 -13.42
C LYS A 63 23.14 -19.92 -14.66
N THR A 64 23.23 -21.23 -14.84
CA THR A 64 22.62 -21.92 -15.97
C THR A 64 21.66 -22.99 -15.51
N ILE A 65 20.48 -23.04 -16.15
CA ILE A 65 19.44 -24.03 -15.87
C ILE A 65 18.94 -24.67 -17.19
N PRO A 66 18.34 -25.87 -17.13
CA PRO A 66 17.70 -26.47 -18.30
C PRO A 66 16.53 -25.61 -18.81
N THR A 67 16.28 -25.67 -20.11
CA THR A 67 15.05 -25.12 -20.70
C THR A 67 13.81 -25.87 -20.20
N ALA A 68 12.72 -25.12 -20.03
CA ALA A 68 11.42 -25.63 -19.62
C ALA A 68 10.31 -24.94 -20.43
N SER A 69 9.10 -25.48 -20.38
CA SER A 69 7.92 -24.88 -21.01
C SER A 69 7.51 -23.56 -20.35
N GLU A 70 7.77 -23.44 -19.05
CA GLU A 70 7.50 -22.24 -18.25
C GLU A 70 8.61 -22.04 -17.21
N TYR A 71 8.80 -20.80 -16.78
CA TYR A 71 9.77 -20.43 -15.75
C TYR A 71 9.04 -19.78 -14.58
N GLU A 72 8.72 -20.58 -13.58
CA GLU A 72 8.17 -20.11 -12.31
C GLU A 72 9.30 -19.53 -11.46
N ILE A 73 9.22 -18.23 -11.20
CA ILE A 73 10.10 -17.52 -10.28
C ILE A 73 9.42 -17.50 -8.92
N LYS A 74 10.15 -17.91 -7.87
CA LYS A 74 9.73 -17.73 -6.47
C LYS A 74 10.78 -16.92 -5.73
N ILE A 75 10.33 -16.05 -4.85
CA ILE A 75 11.20 -15.27 -3.96
C ILE A 75 10.89 -15.67 -2.53
N PHE A 76 11.95 -15.90 -1.77
CA PHE A 76 11.91 -16.26 -0.37
C PHE A 76 12.68 -15.24 0.45
N ILE A 77 12.21 -15.00 1.67
CA ILE A 77 12.99 -14.33 2.71
C ILE A 77 13.53 -15.39 3.66
N LEU A 78 14.80 -15.24 4.03
CA LEU A 78 15.51 -16.13 4.93
C LEU A 78 15.65 -15.47 6.29
N ASP A 79 15.20 -16.16 7.35
CA ASP A 79 15.55 -15.89 8.73
C ASP A 79 16.41 -17.04 9.27
N LYS A 80 17.05 -16.86 10.43
CA LYS A 80 18.04 -17.79 11.00
C LYS A 80 17.57 -19.25 11.10
N GLU A 81 16.26 -19.48 11.15
CA GLU A 81 15.65 -20.80 11.30
C GLU A 81 14.49 -21.08 10.33
N SER A 82 14.17 -20.15 9.41
CA SER A 82 13.02 -20.35 8.51
C SER A 82 13.19 -19.70 7.14
N GLU A 83 12.58 -20.33 6.14
CA GLU A 83 12.46 -19.84 4.78
C GLU A 83 10.99 -19.60 4.48
N LYS A 84 10.64 -18.39 4.02
CA LYS A 84 9.25 -18.03 3.72
C LYS A 84 9.12 -17.52 2.30
N GLU A 85 8.27 -18.17 1.51
CA GLU A 85 7.87 -17.67 0.20
C GLU A 85 7.07 -16.38 0.37
N ILE A 86 7.45 -15.35 -0.36
CA ILE A 86 6.82 -14.01 -0.30
C ILE A 86 6.18 -13.61 -1.62
N GLY A 87 6.39 -14.39 -2.68
CA GLY A 87 5.73 -14.19 -3.96
C GLY A 87 6.28 -15.11 -5.03
N SER A 88 5.41 -15.43 -5.98
CA SER A 88 5.72 -16.22 -7.16
C SER A 88 5.12 -15.58 -8.41
N THR A 89 5.72 -15.86 -9.56
CA THR A 89 5.20 -15.45 -10.88
C THR A 89 5.78 -16.34 -11.97
N ILE A 90 5.07 -16.48 -13.07
CA ILE A 90 5.64 -17.04 -14.30
C ILE A 90 6.34 -15.93 -15.07
N LEU A 91 7.54 -16.19 -15.59
CA LEU A 91 8.26 -15.30 -16.49
C LEU A 91 7.82 -15.58 -17.94
N PRO A 92 7.08 -14.68 -18.59
CA PRO A 92 6.65 -14.89 -19.96
C PRO A 92 7.80 -14.64 -20.95
N ASP A 93 7.85 -15.44 -22.00
CA ASP A 93 8.80 -15.32 -23.11
C ASP A 93 8.85 -13.91 -23.71
N GLY A 94 10.06 -13.33 -23.72
CA GLY A 94 10.30 -12.01 -24.32
C GLY A 94 9.80 -10.83 -23.49
N LYS A 95 9.34 -11.05 -22.25
CA LYS A 95 8.79 -9.98 -21.41
C LYS A 95 9.73 -9.56 -20.29
N LYS A 96 9.46 -8.35 -19.80
CA LYS A 96 10.02 -7.82 -18.56
C LYS A 96 8.97 -7.96 -17.47
N VAL A 97 9.35 -8.57 -16.36
CA VAL A 97 8.54 -8.71 -15.16
C VAL A 97 9.20 -7.92 -14.04
N THR A 98 8.41 -7.09 -13.36
CA THR A 98 8.87 -6.37 -12.17
C THR A 98 8.16 -6.93 -10.95
N MET A 99 8.91 -7.46 -9.99
CA MET A 99 8.41 -7.90 -8.69
C MET A 99 8.82 -6.89 -7.64
N VAL A 100 7.84 -6.28 -6.98
CA VAL A 100 8.10 -5.42 -5.81
C VAL A 100 7.90 -6.25 -4.56
N VAL A 101 9.01 -6.62 -3.95
CA VAL A 101 9.08 -7.38 -2.71
C VAL A 101 9.04 -6.42 -1.54
N VAL A 102 7.92 -6.41 -0.83
CA VAL A 102 7.80 -5.60 0.39
C VAL A 102 7.87 -6.52 1.59
N SER A 103 9.03 -6.54 2.21
CA SER A 103 9.35 -7.43 3.33
C SER A 103 8.93 -6.79 4.65
N PRO A 104 8.05 -7.43 5.45
CA PRO A 104 7.74 -6.99 6.82
C PRO A 104 8.89 -7.25 7.80
N TRP A 105 10.06 -7.72 7.35
CA TRP A 105 11.11 -8.34 8.18
C TRP A 105 12.21 -7.40 8.69
N THR A 106 11.98 -6.08 8.67
CA THR A 106 12.72 -5.20 9.60
C THR A 106 12.07 -5.33 10.98
N LYS A 107 12.51 -6.33 11.75
CA LYS A 107 12.07 -6.77 13.10
C LYS A 107 11.00 -5.92 13.82
N VAL A 108 9.86 -6.56 14.11
CA VAL A 108 9.40 -6.79 15.50
C VAL A 108 8.90 -8.26 15.57
N PRO A 109 9.29 -9.08 16.55
CA PRO A 109 8.85 -10.48 16.67
C PRO A 109 7.42 -10.55 17.27
N ILE A 110 6.61 -11.61 17.19
CA ILE A 110 6.81 -13.07 17.38
C ILE A 110 5.58 -13.84 16.77
N ASN A 111 5.73 -15.16 16.52
CA ASN A 111 4.77 -16.29 16.30
C ASN A 111 3.28 -16.06 16.66
N VAL A 112 2.26 -16.72 16.09
CA VAL A 112 2.00 -18.18 16.06
C VAL A 112 1.02 -18.59 14.92
N ASN A 113 1.06 -19.87 14.57
CA ASN A 113 0.24 -20.60 13.60
C ASN A 113 -1.27 -20.67 13.90
N GLU A 114 -1.98 -21.06 12.82
CA GLU A 114 -3.31 -21.67 12.71
C GLU A 114 -4.57 -20.77 12.72
N SER A 115 -5.24 -20.83 11.57
CA SER A 115 -6.60 -20.43 11.24
C SER A 115 -6.85 -18.95 10.90
N GLY A 116 -7.29 -18.76 9.65
CA GLY A 116 -8.08 -17.62 9.22
C GLY A 116 -7.27 -16.41 8.78
N ASP A 117 -7.49 -16.03 7.52
CA ASP A 117 -7.28 -14.70 6.96
C ASP A 117 -7.07 -13.61 8.02
N ASN A 118 -5.83 -13.22 8.28
CA ASN A 118 -5.54 -11.94 8.91
C ASN A 118 -4.09 -11.51 8.69
N PHE A 119 -3.89 -10.73 7.63
CA PHE A 119 -2.89 -9.65 7.63
C PHE A 119 -3.60 -8.29 7.60
N PRO A 120 -4.04 -7.76 8.76
CA PRO A 120 -4.33 -6.34 8.94
C PRO A 120 -3.42 -5.79 10.03
N GLY A 121 -3.49 -4.49 10.30
CA GLY A 121 -3.01 -3.95 11.57
C GLY A 121 -3.87 -4.41 12.75
N ASP A 122 -3.89 -5.72 13.04
CA ASP A 122 -4.69 -6.37 14.09
C ASP A 122 -3.80 -6.86 15.25
N PHE A 123 -4.46 -7.24 16.34
CA PHE A 123 -3.86 -7.80 17.55
C PHE A 123 -3.43 -9.25 17.31
N PHE A 124 -2.16 -9.56 17.56
CA PHE A 124 -1.58 -10.89 17.49
C PHE A 124 -1.49 -11.47 18.89
N ASP A 125 -2.13 -12.61 19.14
CA ASP A 125 -1.84 -13.41 20.33
C ASP A 125 -0.52 -14.15 20.11
N VAL A 126 0.46 -13.82 20.94
CA VAL A 126 1.84 -14.25 20.84
C VAL A 126 2.20 -15.05 22.07
N GLU A 127 2.64 -16.28 21.88
CA GLU A 127 3.24 -17.05 22.97
C GLU A 127 4.75 -16.77 23.06
N TYR A 128 5.23 -16.56 24.28
CA TYR A 128 6.64 -16.34 24.58
C TYR A 128 7.07 -17.13 25.82
N GLU A 129 8.30 -17.61 25.78
CA GLU A 129 8.91 -18.36 26.87
C GLU A 129 9.57 -17.40 27.88
N GLU A 130 9.16 -17.51 29.14
CA GLU A 130 9.84 -16.84 30.24
C GLU A 130 10.68 -17.84 31.03
N ARG A 131 11.99 -17.60 31.10
CA ARG A 131 12.91 -18.42 31.91
C ARG A 131 12.89 -17.92 33.35
N ILE A 132 12.45 -18.77 34.26
CA ILE A 132 12.52 -18.49 35.69
C ILE A 132 13.83 -19.08 36.22
N SER A 133 14.75 -18.25 36.71
CA SER A 133 15.89 -18.74 37.46
C SER A 133 15.46 -19.00 38.90
N SER A 134 15.26 -20.27 39.26
CA SER A 134 15.17 -20.62 40.67
C SER A 134 16.56 -20.44 41.29
N LYS A 135 16.67 -19.66 42.37
CA LYS A 135 17.90 -19.54 43.17
C LYS A 135 18.21 -20.81 43.99
N ILE A 136 17.58 -21.94 43.66
CA ILE A 136 17.65 -23.17 44.43
C ILE A 136 18.15 -24.27 43.51
N SER A 137 19.47 -24.49 43.61
CA SER A 137 20.21 -25.75 43.49
C SER A 137 19.74 -26.80 42.48
N PHE A 138 20.63 -27.11 41.54
CA PHE A 138 20.70 -28.35 40.75
C PHE A 138 19.50 -28.70 39.85
N GLY A 139 19.63 -28.33 38.58
CA GLY A 139 19.31 -29.27 37.50
C GLY A 139 18.20 -28.87 36.54
N GLU A 140 17.14 -28.21 36.99
CA GLU A 140 15.99 -27.93 36.10
C GLU A 140 15.72 -26.44 35.96
N LYS A 141 16.04 -25.91 34.78
CA LYS A 141 15.52 -24.61 34.32
C LYS A 141 14.06 -24.81 33.96
N SER A 142 13.15 -24.41 34.84
CA SER A 142 11.72 -24.43 34.54
C SER A 142 11.38 -23.29 33.57
N THR A 143 10.88 -23.62 32.39
CA THR A 143 10.37 -22.65 31.40
C THR A 143 8.85 -22.58 31.53
N VAL A 144 8.29 -21.36 31.55
CA VAL A 144 6.83 -21.15 31.52
C VAL A 144 6.47 -20.49 30.20
N ILE A 145 5.50 -21.06 29.48
CA ILE A 145 4.92 -20.47 28.26
C ILE A 145 3.84 -19.47 28.70
N LYS A 146 3.95 -18.22 28.22
CA LYS A 146 2.96 -17.16 28.45
C LYS A 146 2.46 -16.63 27.10
N SER A 147 1.24 -16.11 27.07
CA SER A 147 0.67 -15.45 25.88
C SER A 147 0.53 -13.95 26.10
N THR A 148 0.80 -13.12 25.09
CA THR A 148 0.68 -11.66 25.09
C THR A 148 0.06 -11.17 23.78
N LYS A 149 -0.72 -10.08 23.80
CA LYS A 149 -1.24 -9.46 22.56
C LYS A 149 -0.30 -8.38 22.05
N ILE A 150 0.20 -8.51 20.82
CA ILE A 150 1.05 -7.52 20.13
C ILE A 150 0.24 -6.84 19.03
N VAL A 151 0.49 -5.57 18.72
CA VAL A 151 -0.14 -4.85 17.60
C VAL A 151 0.94 -4.35 16.65
N ILE A 152 0.87 -4.72 15.37
CA ILE A 152 1.76 -4.20 14.32
C ILE A 152 0.98 -3.24 13.44
N ARG A 153 1.35 -1.95 13.42
CA ARG A 153 0.64 -0.90 12.69
C ARG A 153 1.41 -0.45 11.45
N ASP A 154 1.23 -1.15 10.33
CA ASP A 154 1.69 -0.69 9.00
C ASP A 154 0.52 -0.07 8.20
N ILE A 155 0.09 1.10 8.65
CA ILE A 155 -1.07 1.81 8.11
C ILE A 155 -0.88 2.22 6.64
N PRO A 156 0.26 2.81 6.22
CA PRO A 156 0.49 3.15 4.82
C PRO A 156 0.34 1.94 3.88
N ARG A 157 0.97 0.81 4.21
CA ARG A 157 0.85 -0.41 3.43
C ARG A 157 -0.59 -0.90 3.37
N LYS A 158 -1.32 -0.89 4.50
CA LYS A 158 -2.72 -1.33 4.55
C LYS A 158 -3.60 -0.49 3.64
N ILE A 159 -3.44 0.83 3.64
CA ILE A 159 -4.16 1.75 2.74
C ILE A 159 -3.85 1.41 1.27
N ILE A 160 -2.57 1.26 0.92
CA ILE A 160 -2.12 0.98 -0.46
C ILE A 160 -2.67 -0.37 -0.95
N LEU A 161 -2.52 -1.44 -0.17
CA LEU A 161 -3.01 -2.76 -0.54
C LEU A 161 -4.53 -2.76 -0.70
N THR A 162 -5.25 -2.09 0.20
CA THR A 162 -6.71 -1.94 0.10
C THR A 162 -7.12 -1.20 -1.17
N ALA A 163 -6.42 -0.12 -1.52
CA ALA A 163 -6.67 0.61 -2.77
C ALA A 163 -6.44 -0.29 -4.01
N LEU A 164 -5.34 -1.05 -4.02
CA LEU A 164 -4.94 -1.88 -5.15
C LEU A 164 -5.92 -3.01 -5.46
N LYS A 165 -6.65 -3.54 -4.46
CA LYS A 165 -7.75 -4.52 -4.67
C LYS A 165 -8.79 -4.02 -5.68
N TYR A 166 -8.96 -2.71 -5.78
CA TYR A 166 -9.99 -2.09 -6.61
C TYR A 166 -9.50 -1.66 -7.98
N ARG A 167 -8.21 -1.83 -8.33
CA ARG A 167 -7.71 -1.49 -9.66
C ARG A 167 -8.55 -2.19 -10.74
N GLY A 168 -8.99 -1.45 -11.76
CA GLY A 168 -9.85 -1.97 -12.82
C GLY A 168 -11.35 -2.00 -12.47
N SER A 169 -11.74 -1.65 -11.24
CA SER A 169 -13.15 -1.59 -10.84
C SER A 169 -13.86 -0.38 -11.44
N THR A 170 -15.04 -0.59 -12.01
CA THR A 170 -15.93 0.46 -12.50
C THR A 170 -16.93 0.95 -11.45
N LYS A 171 -16.86 0.46 -10.21
CA LYS A 171 -17.84 0.82 -9.16
C LYS A 171 -17.84 2.32 -8.81
N TRP A 172 -16.72 3.00 -9.01
CA TRP A 172 -16.58 4.46 -8.81
C TRP A 172 -16.54 5.23 -10.13
N ALA A 173 -16.96 4.62 -11.24
CA ALA A 173 -17.06 5.31 -12.51
C ALA A 173 -18.10 6.43 -12.44
N GLY A 174 -17.90 7.49 -13.22
CA GLY A 174 -18.79 8.66 -13.26
C GLY A 174 -20.23 8.29 -13.60
N THR A 175 -20.42 7.35 -14.52
CA THR A 175 -21.73 6.89 -14.99
C THR A 175 -22.47 5.96 -14.03
N LYS A 176 -21.81 5.49 -12.97
CA LYS A 176 -22.43 4.62 -11.94
C LYS A 176 -22.90 5.44 -10.76
N GLU A 177 -23.82 4.89 -9.98
CA GLU A 177 -24.13 5.39 -8.64
C GLU A 177 -23.24 4.68 -7.61
N LYS A 178 -22.99 5.34 -6.48
CA LYS A 178 -22.20 4.74 -5.39
C LYS A 178 -22.65 5.24 -4.05
N ASP A 179 -22.95 4.33 -3.14
CA ASP A 179 -23.16 4.65 -1.73
C ASP A 179 -21.85 4.47 -0.97
N SER A 180 -21.50 5.44 -0.14
CA SER A 180 -20.47 5.31 0.89
C SER A 180 -21.15 5.22 2.25
N TYR A 181 -20.73 4.29 3.10
CA TYR A 181 -21.29 4.06 4.43
C TYR A 181 -20.25 4.36 5.51
N HIS A 182 -20.62 5.15 6.51
CA HIS A 182 -19.79 5.42 7.69
C HIS A 182 -20.14 4.43 8.82
N PRO A 183 -19.23 3.54 9.24
CA PRO A 183 -19.53 2.50 10.22
C PRO A 183 -19.86 3.02 11.63
N ILE A 184 -19.14 4.05 12.10
CA ILE A 184 -19.38 4.65 13.44
C ILE A 184 -20.64 5.52 13.46
N LEU A 185 -20.78 6.44 12.51
CA LEU A 185 -21.93 7.35 12.44
C LEU A 185 -23.22 6.65 11.98
N LYS A 186 -23.10 5.44 11.39
CA LYS A 186 -24.21 4.68 10.78
C LYS A 186 -24.98 5.51 9.76
N LYS A 187 -24.25 6.26 8.94
CA LYS A 187 -24.80 7.14 7.89
C LYS A 187 -24.34 6.66 6.52
N THR A 188 -25.21 6.82 5.54
CA THR A 188 -24.90 6.57 4.13
C THR A 188 -25.01 7.87 3.37
N TYR A 189 -24.06 8.13 2.50
CA TYR A 189 -24.10 9.23 1.56
C TYR A 189 -24.14 8.67 0.13
N HIS A 190 -25.08 9.17 -0.67
CA HIS A 190 -25.33 8.69 -2.02
C HIS A 190 -24.65 9.59 -3.06
N PHE A 191 -23.70 9.03 -3.79
CA PHE A 191 -23.11 9.67 -4.97
C PHE A 191 -23.89 9.29 -6.22
N GLY A 192 -24.67 10.23 -6.75
CA GLY A 192 -25.49 10.04 -7.95
C GLY A 192 -24.68 9.72 -9.22
N SER A 193 -25.37 9.26 -10.25
CA SER A 193 -24.78 9.08 -11.58
C SER A 193 -24.34 10.42 -12.20
N ASN A 194 -23.38 10.36 -13.11
CA ASN A 194 -22.74 11.51 -13.76
C ASN A 194 -21.99 12.46 -12.80
N THR A 195 -21.49 11.93 -11.68
CA THR A 195 -20.65 12.65 -10.71
C THR A 195 -19.30 11.97 -10.51
N ASN A 196 -18.25 12.76 -10.26
CA ASN A 196 -16.93 12.25 -9.92
C ASN A 196 -16.94 11.60 -8.53
N LYS A 197 -16.28 10.44 -8.39
CA LYS A 197 -16.30 9.61 -7.17
C LYS A 197 -14.91 9.39 -6.58
N CYS A 198 -13.96 10.28 -6.87
CA CYS A 198 -12.61 10.23 -6.30
C CYS A 198 -12.65 10.26 -4.75
N SER A 199 -13.44 11.15 -4.15
CA SER A 199 -13.64 11.22 -2.70
C SER A 199 -14.34 9.98 -2.12
N ALA A 200 -15.33 9.43 -2.83
CA ALA A 200 -15.98 8.19 -2.42
C ALA A 200 -14.99 7.01 -2.39
N PHE A 201 -14.14 6.91 -3.42
CA PHE A 201 -13.09 5.89 -3.48
C PHE A 201 -12.09 6.03 -2.32
N VAL A 202 -11.58 7.23 -2.07
CA VAL A 202 -10.68 7.50 -0.93
C VAL A 202 -11.35 7.10 0.38
N ASN A 203 -12.60 7.53 0.61
CA ASN A 203 -13.33 7.18 1.82
C ASN A 203 -13.47 5.67 2.01
N ASP A 204 -13.95 4.97 0.99
CA ASP A 204 -14.23 3.54 1.09
C ASP A 204 -12.94 2.75 1.35
N VAL A 205 -11.84 3.11 0.69
CA VAL A 205 -10.53 2.49 0.93
C VAL A 205 -10.03 2.74 2.34
N LEU A 206 -10.13 3.98 2.84
CA LEU A 206 -9.66 4.31 4.19
C LEU A 206 -10.49 3.59 5.27
N LEU A 207 -11.81 3.52 5.09
CA LEU A 207 -12.71 2.81 6.00
C LEU A 207 -12.44 1.30 5.97
N GLU A 208 -12.27 0.68 4.80
CA GLU A 208 -11.93 -0.74 4.70
C GLU A 208 -10.53 -1.04 5.26
N ALA A 209 -9.59 -0.11 5.13
CA ALA A 209 -8.29 -0.18 5.80
C ALA A 209 -8.41 -0.04 7.34
N GLY A 210 -9.61 0.19 7.88
CA GLY A 210 -9.88 0.29 9.32
C GLY A 210 -9.54 1.65 9.92
N LEU A 211 -9.40 2.68 9.08
CA LEU A 211 -9.21 4.05 9.53
C LEU A 211 -10.55 4.74 9.70
N THR A 212 -10.58 5.77 10.53
CA THR A 212 -11.71 6.70 10.61
C THR A 212 -11.52 7.83 9.61
N VAL A 213 -12.59 8.18 8.91
CA VAL A 213 -12.63 9.32 7.98
C VAL A 213 -13.62 10.34 8.55
N PRO A 214 -13.21 11.58 8.85
CA PRO A 214 -14.14 12.57 9.36
C PRO A 214 -15.11 12.98 8.26
N TRP A 215 -16.38 12.58 8.38
CA TRP A 215 -17.41 13.08 7.47
C TRP A 215 -17.74 14.53 7.79
N ILE A 216 -17.92 15.32 6.73
CA ILE A 216 -18.13 16.76 6.81
C ILE A 216 -19.62 17.05 6.72
N GLU A 217 -20.11 17.92 7.60
CA GLU A 217 -21.46 18.45 7.53
C GLU A 217 -21.62 19.41 6.36
N THR A 218 -22.69 19.23 5.58
CA THR A 218 -23.07 20.09 4.47
C THR A 218 -24.57 20.36 4.47
N GLY A 219 -24.98 21.53 3.95
CA GLY A 219 -26.38 21.95 3.89
C GLY A 219 -26.57 23.46 4.13
N TYR A 220 -27.64 24.03 3.58
CA TYR A 220 -27.98 25.45 3.71
C TYR A 220 -28.79 25.67 5.00
N ALA A 221 -28.13 26.10 6.08
CA ALA A 221 -28.79 26.48 7.34
C ALA A 221 -28.76 28.00 7.54
N HIS A 222 -29.45 28.75 6.68
CA HIS A 222 -29.67 30.18 6.95
C HIS A 222 -31.08 30.51 7.45
N TYR A 223 -32.12 29.70 7.16
CA TYR A 223 -33.51 30.03 7.53
C TYR A 223 -34.42 28.84 7.91
N THR A 224 -33.89 27.62 8.04
CA THR A 224 -34.66 26.43 8.45
C THR A 224 -33.96 25.74 9.63
N PRO A 225 -34.72 25.11 10.55
CA PRO A 225 -34.13 24.49 11.72
C PRO A 225 -33.06 23.46 11.34
N GLN A 226 -31.88 23.56 11.98
CA GLN A 226 -30.65 22.83 11.63
C GLN A 226 -30.81 21.32 11.44
N TRP A 227 -31.82 20.70 12.07
CA TRP A 227 -32.05 19.25 12.02
C TRP A 227 -32.68 18.73 10.72
N LEU A 228 -33.16 19.61 9.81
CA LEU A 228 -33.91 19.18 8.62
C LEU A 228 -33.06 18.96 7.35
N TYR A 229 -31.85 19.54 7.27
CA TYR A 229 -31.03 19.55 6.03
C TYR A 229 -29.52 19.40 6.27
N GLN A 230 -29.09 18.90 7.43
CA GLN A 230 -27.69 18.51 7.64
C GLN A 230 -27.42 17.16 6.96
N GLU A 231 -26.67 17.18 5.86
CA GLU A 231 -26.18 15.99 5.20
C GLU A 231 -24.69 15.81 5.54
N LEU A 232 -24.36 14.66 6.13
CA LEU A 232 -22.98 14.26 6.38
C LEU A 232 -22.46 13.51 5.16
N ARG A 233 -21.28 13.89 4.69
CA ARG A 233 -20.65 13.25 3.52
C ARG A 233 -19.15 13.04 3.72
N PRO A 234 -18.54 12.11 2.96
CA PRO A 234 -17.09 12.04 2.87
C PRO A 234 -16.44 13.39 2.49
N PRO A 235 -15.18 13.65 2.90
CA PRO A 235 -14.49 14.86 2.49
C PRO A 235 -14.29 14.93 0.98
N LEU A 236 -14.62 16.08 0.40
CA LEU A 236 -14.37 16.40 -1.00
C LEU A 236 -12.88 16.66 -1.24
N ALA A 237 -12.46 16.61 -2.50
CA ALA A 237 -11.06 16.87 -2.87
C ALA A 237 -10.55 18.22 -2.33
N GLU A 238 -11.38 19.25 -2.32
CA GLU A 238 -11.00 20.56 -1.79
C GLU A 238 -10.75 20.55 -0.28
N GLU A 239 -11.48 19.73 0.47
CA GLU A 239 -11.34 19.61 1.92
C GLU A 239 -10.15 18.74 2.29
N TRP A 240 -9.85 17.72 1.49
CA TRP A 240 -8.57 17.02 1.57
C TRP A 240 -7.40 18.00 1.32
N ALA A 241 -7.56 18.92 0.37
CA ALA A 241 -6.53 19.90 0.03
C ALA A 241 -6.39 21.09 1.00
N ASP A 242 -7.43 21.43 1.78
CA ASP A 242 -7.44 22.60 2.68
C ASP A 242 -6.66 22.36 3.97
N PRO A 243 -5.47 22.97 4.19
CA PRO A 243 -4.60 22.70 5.35
C PRO A 243 -5.29 22.85 6.71
N THR A 244 -6.36 23.64 6.80
CA THR A 244 -7.11 23.91 8.04
C THR A 244 -8.14 22.83 8.38
N LYS A 245 -8.45 21.93 7.45
CA LYS A 245 -9.42 20.84 7.63
C LYS A 245 -8.71 19.53 8.02
N LEU A 246 -9.49 18.61 8.61
CA LEU A 246 -9.11 17.21 8.90
C LEU A 246 -7.94 17.02 9.88
N ALA A 247 -7.45 18.10 10.51
CA ALA A 247 -6.21 18.12 11.29
C ALA A 247 -6.19 17.18 12.52
N GLU A 248 -7.36 16.81 13.04
CA GLU A 248 -7.48 15.94 14.21
C GLU A 248 -6.93 14.52 13.97
N GLN A 249 -7.04 14.02 12.74
CA GLN A 249 -6.69 12.65 12.36
C GLN A 249 -5.70 12.61 11.18
N TRP A 250 -5.54 13.71 10.46
CA TRP A 250 -4.74 13.78 9.25
C TRP A 250 -3.77 14.95 9.30
N LYS A 251 -2.47 14.63 9.28
CA LYS A 251 -1.38 15.60 9.20
C LYS A 251 -1.30 16.13 7.77
N TYR A 252 -1.30 17.45 7.65
CA TYR A 252 -1.00 18.12 6.39
C TYR A 252 0.50 18.00 6.05
N SER A 253 0.79 17.75 4.78
CA SER A 253 2.14 17.76 4.20
C SER A 253 2.08 18.34 2.79
N THR A 254 3.18 18.93 2.35
CA THR A 254 3.41 19.35 0.97
C THR A 254 4.31 18.36 0.20
N THR A 255 4.83 17.34 0.89
CA THR A 255 5.62 16.27 0.28
C THR A 255 4.86 14.94 0.32
N PRO A 256 4.76 14.22 -0.81
CA PRO A 256 4.06 12.95 -0.89
C PRO A 256 4.85 11.84 -0.20
N GLN A 257 4.14 10.97 0.53
CA GLN A 257 4.62 9.65 0.90
C GLN A 257 3.59 8.57 0.57
N PRO A 258 4.02 7.32 0.35
CA PRO A 258 3.09 6.20 0.18
C PRO A 258 2.08 6.13 1.33
N GLY A 259 0.81 5.88 1.00
CA GLY A 259 -0.31 5.85 1.95
C GLY A 259 -0.96 7.21 2.21
N ASP A 260 -0.35 8.32 1.79
CA ASP A 260 -0.98 9.64 1.90
C ASP A 260 -2.18 9.76 0.94
N VAL A 261 -3.18 10.54 1.34
CA VAL A 261 -4.20 11.05 0.40
C VAL A 261 -3.66 12.31 -0.25
N GLY A 262 -3.39 12.26 -1.56
CA GLY A 262 -3.02 13.42 -2.37
C GLY A 262 -4.25 14.12 -2.92
N ALA A 263 -4.27 15.45 -2.89
CA ALA A 263 -5.37 16.24 -3.42
C ALA A 263 -4.91 17.58 -4.02
N TYR A 264 -5.73 18.11 -4.94
CA TYR A 264 -5.67 19.49 -5.42
C TYR A 264 -7.07 20.07 -5.52
N ILE A 265 -7.17 21.40 -5.49
CA ILE A 265 -8.42 22.14 -5.69
C ILE A 265 -8.59 22.52 -7.15
N LYS A 266 -9.77 22.30 -7.73
CA LYS A 266 -10.15 22.84 -9.06
C LYS A 266 -11.53 23.46 -8.98
N LYS A 267 -11.59 24.79 -8.99
CA LYS A 267 -12.83 25.56 -8.88
C LYS A 267 -13.49 25.73 -10.26
N GLU A 268 -14.02 24.64 -10.79
CA GLU A 268 -14.88 24.63 -11.99
C GLU A 268 -16.29 24.18 -11.61
N LYS A 269 -17.30 24.50 -12.42
CA LYS A 269 -18.71 24.25 -12.09
C LYS A 269 -18.95 22.75 -11.82
N GLY A 270 -19.24 22.39 -10.57
CA GLY A 270 -19.52 21.02 -10.14
C GLY A 270 -18.28 20.17 -9.83
N ALA A 271 -17.07 20.73 -9.90
CA ALA A 271 -15.84 20.07 -9.50
C ALA A 271 -15.24 20.79 -8.28
N THR A 272 -14.77 20.01 -7.31
CA THR A 272 -14.00 20.52 -6.17
C THR A 272 -12.49 20.27 -6.33
N GLY A 273 -12.09 19.51 -7.34
CA GLY A 273 -10.71 19.05 -7.52
C GLY A 273 -10.60 17.57 -7.81
N HIS A 274 -9.46 16.99 -7.49
CA HIS A 274 -9.21 15.54 -7.55
C HIS A 274 -8.50 15.06 -6.29
N ALA A 275 -8.78 13.82 -5.91
CA ALA A 275 -8.12 13.15 -4.79
C ALA A 275 -7.76 11.71 -5.17
N GLY A 276 -6.67 11.22 -4.59
CA GLY A 276 -6.18 9.87 -4.80
C GLY A 276 -5.26 9.42 -3.68
N ILE A 277 -4.89 8.15 -3.71
CA ILE A 277 -3.97 7.56 -2.73
C ILE A 277 -2.59 7.45 -3.37
N ILE A 278 -1.58 7.97 -2.70
CA ILE A 278 -0.19 7.87 -3.14
C ILE A 278 0.29 6.44 -2.86
N ILE A 279 0.78 5.75 -3.88
CA ILE A 279 1.31 4.38 -3.72
C ILE A 279 2.84 4.32 -3.85
N SER A 280 3.44 5.31 -4.53
CA SER A 280 4.88 5.47 -4.72
C SER A 280 5.19 6.91 -5.15
N SER A 281 6.47 7.27 -5.20
CA SER A 281 6.93 8.55 -5.76
C SER A 281 6.38 8.74 -7.19
N GLY A 282 5.55 9.76 -7.38
CA GLY A 282 4.95 10.06 -8.69
C GLY A 282 3.82 9.13 -9.13
N VAL A 283 3.39 8.18 -8.28
CA VAL A 283 2.37 7.18 -8.63
C VAL A 283 1.19 7.25 -7.67
N THR A 284 0.01 7.37 -8.26
CA THR A 284 -1.28 7.50 -7.59
C THR A 284 -2.22 6.39 -8.04
N ILE A 285 -3.04 5.89 -7.12
CA ILE A 285 -4.26 5.15 -7.47
C ILE A 285 -5.48 6.02 -7.18
N SER A 286 -6.34 6.19 -8.17
CA SER A 286 -7.51 7.07 -8.05
C SER A 286 -8.65 6.66 -8.99
N ALA A 287 -9.85 7.15 -8.72
CA ALA A 287 -11.00 7.00 -9.61
C ALA A 287 -10.96 8.05 -10.72
N ASN A 288 -11.00 7.64 -11.98
CA ASN A 288 -11.33 8.52 -13.09
C ASN A 288 -12.82 8.36 -13.48
N SER A 289 -13.24 8.93 -14.61
CA SER A 289 -14.63 8.86 -15.08
C SER A 289 -15.10 7.44 -15.43
N GLU A 290 -14.20 6.47 -15.61
CA GLU A 290 -14.50 5.14 -16.13
C GLU A 290 -14.16 4.01 -15.15
N VAL A 291 -13.06 4.15 -14.40
CA VAL A 291 -12.47 3.05 -13.63
C VAL A 291 -11.51 3.56 -12.54
N ILE A 292 -11.23 2.71 -11.55
CA ILE A 292 -10.07 2.88 -10.67
C ILE A 292 -8.79 2.51 -11.44
N ILE A 293 -7.84 3.44 -11.50
CA ILE A 293 -6.61 3.27 -12.27
C ILE A 293 -5.39 3.68 -11.45
N VAL A 294 -4.29 2.96 -11.67
CA VAL A 294 -2.95 3.36 -11.23
C VAL A 294 -2.34 4.23 -12.32
N ASN A 295 -2.01 5.47 -12.00
CA ASN A 295 -1.51 6.47 -12.92
C ASN A 295 -0.60 7.49 -12.21
N ASP A 296 -0.24 8.53 -12.93
CA ASP A 296 0.55 9.68 -12.46
C ASP A 296 -0.33 10.91 -12.14
N ALA A 297 -1.63 10.72 -11.89
CA ALA A 297 -2.52 11.83 -11.55
C ALA A 297 -2.02 12.55 -10.28
N GLY A 298 -1.96 13.88 -10.35
CA GLY A 298 -1.36 14.69 -9.30
C GLY A 298 0.15 14.88 -9.41
N PHE A 299 0.80 14.35 -10.46
CA PHE A 299 2.24 14.54 -10.70
C PHE A 299 2.58 14.86 -12.16
N ARG A 300 1.58 15.04 -13.03
CA ARG A 300 1.76 15.12 -14.48
C ARG A 300 2.53 16.33 -14.95
N ASN A 301 2.34 17.48 -14.30
CA ASN A 301 3.08 18.69 -14.66
C ASN A 301 4.56 18.54 -14.28
N LYS A 302 4.82 18.10 -13.04
CA LYS A 302 6.17 17.81 -12.56
C LYS A 302 6.90 16.76 -13.40
N ASN A 303 6.17 15.75 -13.89
CA ASN A 303 6.72 14.68 -14.71
C ASN A 303 6.80 15.03 -16.20
N GLY A 304 6.28 16.19 -16.63
CA GLY A 304 6.23 16.58 -18.04
C GLY A 304 5.26 15.73 -18.90
N THR A 305 4.35 14.99 -18.26
CA THR A 305 3.34 14.15 -18.92
C THR A 305 1.96 14.82 -19.01
N ALA A 306 1.85 16.07 -18.54
CA ALA A 306 0.60 16.80 -18.51
C ALA A 306 0.06 17.11 -19.91
N ILE A 307 -1.18 16.70 -20.16
CA ILE A 307 -1.92 17.07 -21.37
C ILE A 307 -2.56 18.43 -21.13
N THR A 308 -2.01 19.46 -21.78
CA THR A 308 -2.60 20.80 -21.76
C THR A 308 -3.38 21.02 -23.05
N THR A 309 -4.70 21.19 -22.93
CA THR A 309 -5.55 21.63 -24.04
C THR A 309 -6.17 22.98 -23.72
N LYS A 310 -6.73 23.67 -24.73
CA LYS A 310 -7.43 24.95 -24.54
C LYS A 310 -8.57 24.87 -23.50
N PHE A 311 -9.10 23.68 -23.22
CA PHE A 311 -10.24 23.44 -22.36
C PHE A 311 -9.92 22.60 -21.11
N HIS A 312 -8.66 22.16 -20.96
CA HIS A 312 -8.26 21.29 -19.86
C HIS A 312 -6.79 21.53 -19.48
N SER A 313 -6.58 21.93 -18.23
CA SER A 313 -5.27 21.87 -17.58
C SER A 313 -5.30 20.80 -16.49
N GLU A 314 -4.30 19.92 -16.54
CA GLU A 314 -4.05 18.96 -15.46
C GLU A 314 -3.32 19.68 -14.33
N ASN A 315 -3.64 19.33 -13.09
CA ASN A 315 -3.04 19.94 -11.90
C ASN A 315 -2.28 18.88 -11.10
N ASP A 316 -1.16 19.29 -10.51
CA ASP A 316 -0.43 18.46 -9.58
C ASP A 316 -1.05 18.55 -8.18
N PHE A 317 -0.93 17.48 -7.40
CA PHE A 317 -1.26 17.52 -5.99
C PHE A 317 -0.29 18.44 -5.28
N ASN A 318 -0.86 19.37 -4.52
CA ASN A 318 -0.12 20.32 -3.69
C ASN A 318 -0.39 20.10 -2.19
N SER A 319 -1.33 19.19 -1.87
CA SER A 319 -1.67 18.80 -0.52
C SER A 319 -1.64 17.28 -0.39
N PHE A 320 -0.99 16.82 0.68
CA PHE A 320 -0.91 15.42 1.06
C PHE A 320 -1.35 15.26 2.51
N ARG A 321 -2.20 14.28 2.76
CA ARG A 321 -2.79 14.01 4.07
C ARG A 321 -2.31 12.67 4.56
N ARG A 322 -1.47 12.73 5.59
CA ARG A 322 -0.92 11.56 6.25
C ARG A 322 -1.72 11.24 7.48
N TYR A 323 -2.06 9.97 7.67
CA TYR A 323 -2.73 9.55 8.89
C TYR A 323 -1.84 9.83 10.12
N ARG A 324 -2.41 10.46 11.16
CA ARG A 324 -1.75 10.70 12.46
C ARG A 324 -1.98 9.51 13.37
N LEU A 325 -0.92 8.86 13.81
CA LEU A 325 -1.00 7.86 14.88
C LEU A 325 -1.40 8.56 16.20
N GLN A 326 -2.32 7.98 16.96
CA GLN A 326 -2.83 8.58 18.21
C GLN A 326 -1.72 8.91 19.24
N ASP A 327 -0.58 8.22 19.19
CA ASP A 327 0.55 8.43 20.11
C ASP A 327 1.32 9.73 19.83
N GLU A 328 1.17 10.32 18.63
CA GLU A 328 1.72 11.65 18.30
C GLU A 328 0.93 12.80 18.96
N LYS A 329 -0.26 12.53 19.53
CA LYS A 329 -1.08 13.57 20.19
C LYS A 329 -0.60 13.96 21.59
N LYS A 330 0.38 13.24 22.16
CA LYS A 330 0.84 13.43 23.55
C LYS A 330 2.11 14.29 23.68
N ILE A 331 2.62 14.83 22.58
CA ILE A 331 3.84 15.67 22.56
C ILE A 331 3.48 17.03 21.95
N GLU A 332 2.60 17.78 22.60
CA GLU A 332 2.50 19.24 22.49
C GLU A 332 2.26 19.85 23.86
#